data_AF-A0A2N7QAJ2-F1
#
_entry.id   AF-A0A2N7QAJ2-F1
#
_cell.length_a   1.000
_cell.length_b   1.000
_cell.length_c   1.000
_cell.angle_alpha   90.00
_cell.angle_beta   90.00
_cell.angle_gamma   90.00
#
_symmetry.space_group_name_H-M   'P 1'
#
loop_
_entity.id
_entity.type
_entity.pdbx_description
1 polymer ?
#
loop_
_entity_poly.entity_id
_entity_poly.type
_entity_poly.pdbx_seq_one_letter_code
_entity_poly.pdbx_strand_id
1 'polypeptide(L)'
;MRKKGFTLIELMVVIAIIAILAAIALTSYKAYMRKAQAKELMTFARACIQEAIAQCMTDPNFTQFTSLDACKNPRDTQYITGITITPPSSCSDYSASAKGSVGGTTYQVECTYDTTRDDVVCSAPRAT
;
A
#
# COMPACT_ATOMS: atom_id res chain seq x y z
N MET A 1 34.97 -4.41 45.95
CA MET A 1 33.79 -5.10 45.37
C MET A 1 34.17 -5.65 44.00
N ARG A 2 34.30 -6.97 43.85
CA ARG A 2 34.47 -7.58 42.52
C ARG A 2 33.14 -7.52 41.79
N LYS A 3 33.03 -6.69 40.75
CA LYS A 3 31.89 -6.74 39.83
C LYS A 3 31.93 -8.10 39.13
N LYS A 4 30.90 -8.94 39.33
CA LYS A 4 30.65 -10.11 38.47
C LYS A 4 30.34 -9.56 37.08
N GLY A 5 31.29 -9.69 36.16
CA GLY A 5 31.08 -9.41 34.74
C GLY A 5 30.23 -10.53 34.12
N PHE A 6 29.44 -10.17 33.10
CA PHE A 6 28.72 -11.12 32.26
C PHE A 6 29.70 -12.13 31.65
N THR A 7 29.35 -13.41 31.64
CA THR A 7 30.19 -14.44 31.03
C THR A 7 29.99 -14.47 29.52
N LEU A 8 31.05 -14.77 28.76
CA LEU A 8 30.94 -14.95 27.30
C LEU A 8 29.97 -16.08 26.93
N ILE A 9 29.86 -17.09 27.79
CA ILE A 9 28.95 -18.21 27.57
C ILE A 9 27.49 -17.82 27.75
N GLU A 10 27.17 -16.95 28.72
CA GLU A 10 25.81 -16.38 28.85
C GLU A 10 25.44 -15.58 27.60
N LEU A 11 26.36 -14.78 27.08
CA LEU A 11 26.13 -14.01 25.86
C LEU A 11 25.90 -14.94 24.65
N MET A 12 26.67 -16.02 24.53
CA MET A 12 26.54 -16.99 23.43
C MET A 12 25.20 -17.73 23.42
N VAL A 13 24.63 -18.04 24.59
CA VAL A 13 23.31 -18.67 24.66
C VAL A 13 22.21 -17.65 24.28
N VAL A 14 22.34 -16.40 24.72
CA VAL A 14 21.36 -15.35 24.39
C VAL A 14 21.30 -15.09 22.88
N ILE A 15 22.44 -14.99 22.20
CA ILE A 15 22.44 -14.80 20.74
C ILE A 15 21.82 -15.99 19.99
N ALA A 16 22.02 -17.22 20.49
CA ALA A 16 21.44 -18.42 19.89
C ALA A 16 19.90 -18.41 19.99
N ILE A 17 19.36 -17.99 21.13
CA ILE A 17 17.90 -17.87 21.32
C ILE A 17 17.33 -16.75 20.44
N ILE A 18 17.97 -15.59 20.37
CA ILE A 18 17.53 -14.46 19.54
C ILE A 18 17.51 -14.87 18.05
N ALA A 19 18.50 -15.63 17.58
CA ALA A 19 18.55 -16.10 16.19
C ALA A 19 17.34 -16.99 15.82
N ILE A 20 16.94 -17.89 16.72
CA ILE A 20 15.77 -18.77 16.50
C ILE A 20 14.47 -17.93 16.47
N LEU A 21 14.31 -17.02 17.42
CA LEU A 21 13.12 -16.15 17.49
C LEU A 21 13.01 -15.25 16.25
N ALA A 22 14.13 -14.68 15.79
CA ALA A 22 14.17 -13.82 14.61
C ALA A 22 13.76 -14.56 13.32
N ALA A 23 14.19 -15.82 13.17
CA ALA A 23 13.85 -16.64 12.00
C ALA A 23 12.33 -16.86 11.86
N ILE A 24 11.64 -17.12 12.97
CA ILE A 24 10.18 -17.32 13.00
C ILE A 24 9.47 -15.98 12.76
N ALA A 25 9.89 -14.92 13.44
CA ALA A 25 9.28 -13.59 13.37
C ALA A 25 9.34 -12.96 11.97
N LEU A 26 10.39 -13.24 11.19
CA LEU A 26 10.57 -12.62 9.88
C LEU A 26 9.45 -12.98 8.88
N THR A 27 8.99 -14.23 8.88
CA THR A 27 7.97 -14.70 7.94
C THR A 27 6.61 -14.07 8.22
N SER A 28 6.24 -13.97 9.50
CA SER A 28 5.00 -13.32 9.91
C SER A 28 5.05 -11.82 9.66
N TYR A 29 6.17 -11.15 9.99
CA TYR A 29 6.37 -9.73 9.72
C TYR A 29 6.20 -9.38 8.24
N LYS A 30 6.78 -10.18 7.32
CA LYS A 30 6.59 -9.99 5.87
C LYS A 30 5.13 -10.13 5.43
N ALA A 31 4.35 -11.01 6.06
CA ALA A 31 2.92 -11.12 5.76
C ALA A 31 2.11 -9.92 6.28
N TYR A 32 2.45 -9.39 7.46
CA TYR A 32 1.82 -8.18 8.00
C TYR A 32 2.10 -6.96 7.13
N MET A 33 3.35 -6.77 6.70
CA MET A 33 3.76 -5.66 5.84
C MET A 33 3.01 -5.67 4.50
N ARG A 34 2.85 -6.85 3.88
CA ARG A 34 2.06 -7.01 2.65
C ARG A 34 0.58 -6.63 2.84
N LYS A 35 -0.03 -7.02 3.97
CA LYS A 35 -1.42 -6.66 4.28
C LYS A 35 -1.59 -5.16 4.55
N ALA A 36 -0.64 -4.55 5.25
CA ALA A 36 -0.62 -3.11 5.52
C ALA A 36 -0.53 -2.32 4.21
N GLN A 37 0.44 -2.67 3.35
CA GLN A 37 0.59 -2.08 2.02
C GLN A 37 -0.68 -2.24 1.17
N ALA A 38 -1.28 -3.44 1.14
CA ALA A 38 -2.49 -3.66 0.36
C ALA A 38 -3.64 -2.75 0.81
N LYS A 39 -3.81 -2.56 2.12
CA LYS A 39 -4.78 -1.60 2.66
C LYS A 39 -4.46 -0.18 2.22
N GLU A 40 -3.21 0.25 2.31
CA GLU A 40 -2.79 1.59 1.89
C GLU A 40 -3.07 1.85 0.41
N LEU A 41 -2.71 0.91 -0.47
CA LEU A 41 -2.98 0.99 -1.91
C LEU A 41 -4.49 1.10 -2.20
N MET A 42 -5.30 0.29 -1.52
CA MET A 42 -6.76 0.36 -1.63
C MET A 42 -7.30 1.70 -1.15
N THR A 43 -6.88 2.20 0.01
CA THR A 43 -7.35 3.49 0.54
C THR A 43 -6.93 4.66 -0.35
N PHE A 44 -5.72 4.61 -0.90
CA PHE A 44 -5.20 5.62 -1.80
C PHE A 44 -5.97 5.64 -3.13
N ALA A 45 -6.17 4.47 -3.76
CA ALA A 45 -6.94 4.37 -4.99
C ALA A 45 -8.39 4.83 -4.80
N ARG A 46 -9.03 4.52 -3.66
CA ARG A 46 -10.38 4.99 -3.33
C ARG A 46 -10.46 6.50 -3.24
N ALA A 47 -9.58 7.12 -2.46
CA ALA A 47 -9.55 8.57 -2.29
C ALA A 47 -9.35 9.29 -3.64
N CYS A 48 -8.43 8.77 -4.45
CA CYS A 48 -8.14 9.30 -5.77
C CYS A 48 -9.34 9.18 -6.74
N ILE A 49 -10.02 8.03 -6.79
CA ILE A 49 -11.22 7.85 -7.61
C ILE A 49 -12.35 8.80 -7.17
N GLN A 50 -12.56 8.96 -5.86
CA GLN A 50 -13.61 9.86 -5.34
C GLN A 50 -13.36 11.32 -5.74
N GLU A 51 -12.13 11.80 -5.63
CA GLU A 51 -11.79 13.15 -6.09
C GLU A 51 -11.89 13.27 -7.62
N ALA A 52 -11.47 12.25 -8.37
CA ALA A 52 -11.59 12.23 -9.83
C ALA A 52 -13.04 12.33 -10.31
N ILE A 53 -13.97 11.63 -9.64
CA ILE A 53 -15.41 11.73 -9.91
C ILE A 53 -15.91 13.14 -9.60
N ALA A 54 -15.52 13.73 -8.44
CA ALA A 54 -15.92 15.08 -8.08
C ALA A 54 -15.42 16.13 -9.10
N GLN A 55 -14.19 15.98 -9.61
CA GLN A 55 -13.65 16.83 -10.66
C GLN A 55 -14.39 16.65 -11.99
N CYS A 56 -14.75 15.41 -12.35
CA CYS A 56 -15.50 15.13 -13.56
C CYS A 56 -16.86 15.84 -13.60
N MET A 57 -17.53 15.97 -12.44
CA MET A 57 -18.80 16.70 -12.34
C MET A 57 -18.64 18.22 -12.62
N THR A 58 -17.43 18.75 -12.45
CA THR A 58 -17.11 20.15 -12.75
C THR A 58 -16.61 20.32 -14.18
N ASP A 59 -15.72 19.43 -14.63
CA ASP A 59 -15.19 19.36 -15.99
C ASP A 59 -15.21 17.91 -16.49
N PRO A 60 -16.20 17.55 -17.34
CA PRO A 60 -16.32 16.19 -17.88
C PRO A 60 -15.12 15.74 -18.73
N ASN A 61 -14.29 16.68 -19.22
CA ASN A 61 -13.13 16.39 -20.06
C ASN A 61 -11.82 16.44 -19.28
N PHE A 62 -11.89 16.49 -17.95
CA PHE A 62 -10.71 16.53 -17.11
C PHE A 62 -9.85 15.27 -17.30
N THR A 63 -8.58 15.47 -17.68
CA THR A 63 -7.63 14.37 -17.95
C THR A 63 -6.38 14.43 -17.08
N GLN A 64 -6.19 15.51 -16.32
CA GLN A 64 -4.99 15.75 -15.52
C GLN A 64 -5.09 15.14 -14.12
N PHE A 65 -5.39 13.85 -14.02
CA PHE A 65 -5.60 13.17 -12.73
C PHE A 65 -4.42 13.26 -11.75
N THR A 66 -3.20 13.44 -12.26
CA THR A 66 -2.01 13.62 -11.44
C THR A 66 -1.94 14.98 -10.73
N SER A 67 -2.82 15.94 -11.07
CA SER A 67 -2.92 17.22 -10.36
C SER A 67 -3.83 17.16 -9.14
N LEU A 68 -4.70 16.15 -9.02
CA LEU A 68 -5.56 15.92 -7.86
C LEU A 68 -4.73 15.55 -6.64
N ASP A 69 -5.04 16.14 -5.49
CA ASP A 69 -4.22 15.95 -4.30
C ASP A 69 -4.32 14.53 -3.74
N ALA A 70 -5.50 13.90 -3.81
CA ALA A 70 -5.69 12.51 -3.42
C ALA A 70 -5.07 11.50 -4.41
N CYS A 71 -4.74 11.94 -5.61
CA CYS A 71 -4.09 11.12 -6.65
C CYS A 71 -2.58 11.36 -6.73
N LYS A 72 -2.08 12.43 -6.11
CA LYS A 72 -0.64 12.63 -5.95
C LYS A 72 -0.12 11.54 -5.04
N ASN A 73 0.94 10.88 -5.49
CA ASN A 73 1.61 9.87 -4.70
C ASN A 73 2.01 10.51 -3.35
N PRO A 74 1.45 10.08 -2.20
CA PRO A 74 1.76 10.70 -0.94
C PRO A 74 3.24 10.42 -0.67
N ARG A 75 4.06 11.48 -0.76
CA ARG A 75 5.51 11.41 -0.53
C ARG A 75 5.86 10.92 0.88
N ASP A 76 4.86 10.79 1.75
CA ASP A 76 4.95 10.32 3.12
C ASP A 76 4.72 8.81 3.28
N THR A 77 4.31 8.09 2.23
CA THR A 77 4.20 6.63 2.27
C THR A 77 5.44 5.99 1.66
N GLN A 78 6.05 5.06 2.38
CA GLN A 78 7.23 4.33 1.90
C GLN A 78 6.90 3.21 0.89
N TYR A 79 5.60 2.93 0.69
CA TYR A 79 5.16 1.76 -0.07
C TYR A 79 4.48 2.08 -1.39
N ILE A 80 3.89 3.27 -1.58
CA ILE A 80 3.15 3.59 -2.80
C ILE A 80 4.12 4.17 -3.84
N THR A 81 4.17 3.55 -5.01
CA THR A 81 5.07 3.93 -6.11
C THR A 81 4.34 4.69 -7.21
N GLY A 82 3.02 4.62 -7.27
CA GLY A 82 2.20 5.48 -8.13
C GLY A 82 0.78 4.97 -8.30
N ILE A 83 0.01 5.74 -9.07
CA ILE A 83 -1.36 5.41 -9.47
C ILE A 83 -1.58 5.79 -10.92
N THR A 84 -2.32 4.96 -11.64
CA THR A 84 -2.81 5.25 -12.99
C THR A 84 -4.33 5.21 -12.95
N ILE A 85 -4.98 6.31 -13.33
CA ILE A 85 -6.43 6.36 -13.49
C ILE A 85 -6.75 6.20 -14.96
N THR A 86 -7.73 5.35 -15.26
CA THR A 86 -8.34 5.27 -16.58
C THR A 86 -9.69 5.98 -16.50
N PRO A 87 -9.82 7.18 -17.08
CA PRO A 87 -11.11 7.86 -17.14
C PRO A 87 -12.08 7.09 -18.04
N PRO A 88 -13.38 7.05 -17.71
CA PRO A 88 -14.41 6.59 -18.60
C PRO A 88 -14.76 7.68 -19.63
N SER A 89 -15.58 7.32 -20.63
CA SER A 89 -16.18 8.28 -21.57
C SER A 89 -17.23 9.20 -20.94
N SER A 90 -17.62 8.95 -19.70
CA SER A 90 -18.58 9.68 -18.89
C SER A 90 -18.10 9.69 -17.44
N CYS A 91 -18.73 10.47 -16.55
CA CYS A 91 -18.35 10.51 -15.13
C CYS A 91 -18.75 9.26 -14.31
N SER A 92 -18.88 8.12 -14.99
CA SER A 92 -19.37 6.83 -14.48
C SER A 92 -18.35 5.76 -14.82
N ASP A 93 -18.04 4.85 -13.88
CA ASP A 93 -17.14 3.69 -14.10
C ASP A 93 -15.63 3.99 -14.10
N TYR A 94 -15.19 4.93 -13.25
CA TYR A 94 -13.76 5.22 -13.05
C TYR A 94 -13.01 3.97 -12.58
N SER A 95 -11.80 3.77 -13.12
CA SER A 95 -10.89 2.74 -12.62
C SER A 95 -9.51 3.30 -12.33
N ALA A 96 -8.87 2.78 -11.29
CA ALA A 96 -7.51 3.13 -10.93
C ALA A 96 -6.67 1.89 -10.59
N SER A 97 -5.42 1.90 -11.05
CA SER A 97 -4.39 0.92 -10.72
C SER A 97 -3.37 1.59 -9.81
N ALA A 98 -3.40 1.27 -8.52
CA ALA A 98 -2.40 1.72 -7.56
C ALA A 98 -1.28 0.68 -7.45
N LYS A 99 -0.04 1.15 -7.49
CA LYS A 99 1.17 0.33 -7.40
C LYS A 99 1.96 0.68 -6.16
N GLY A 100 2.59 -0.34 -5.58
CA GLY A 100 3.51 -0.16 -4.47
C GLY A 100 4.60 -1.22 -4.42
N SER A 101 5.66 -0.99 -3.65
CA SER A 101 6.76 -1.95 -3.49
C SER A 101 7.09 -2.22 -2.02
N VAL A 102 7.30 -3.51 -1.67
CA VAL A 102 7.79 -3.95 -0.36
C VAL A 102 8.89 -4.98 -0.58
N GLY A 103 10.08 -4.71 -0.02
CA GLY A 103 11.21 -5.65 -0.09
C GLY A 103 11.62 -6.02 -1.52
N GLY A 104 11.42 -5.10 -2.48
CA GLY A 104 11.75 -5.30 -3.90
C GLY A 104 10.68 -6.00 -4.73
N THR A 105 9.57 -6.45 -4.13
CA THR A 105 8.42 -6.98 -4.88
C THR A 105 7.37 -5.89 -5.09
N THR A 106 6.93 -5.72 -6.33
CA THR A 106 5.87 -4.77 -6.68
C THR A 106 4.51 -5.43 -6.56
N TYR A 107 3.57 -4.73 -5.95
CA TYR A 107 2.17 -5.12 -5.84
C TYR A 107 1.30 -4.09 -6.52
N GLN A 108 0.24 -4.56 -7.16
CA GLN A 108 -0.79 -3.72 -7.77
C GLN A 108 -2.16 -4.07 -7.21
N VAL A 109 -2.98 -3.04 -7.02
CA VAL A 109 -4.39 -3.14 -6.67
C VAL A 109 -5.18 -2.40 -7.74
N GLU A 110 -6.20 -3.05 -8.27
CA GLU A 110 -7.14 -2.43 -9.21
C GLU A 110 -8.42 -2.09 -8.45
N CYS A 111 -8.84 -0.84 -8.54
CA CYS A 111 -10.10 -0.36 -7.98
C CYS A 111 -10.98 0.18 -9.10
N THR A 112 -12.27 -0.11 -9.03
CA THR A 112 -13.29 0.35 -9.96
C THR A 112 -14.43 0.96 -9.17
N TYR A 113 -14.95 2.09 -9.63
CA TYR A 113 -16.18 2.67 -9.11
C TYR A 113 -17.38 1.90 -9.66
N ASP A 114 -18.19 1.37 -8.75
CA ASP A 114 -19.43 0.67 -9.08
C ASP A 114 -20.61 1.63 -8.94
N THR A 115 -21.15 2.05 -10.07
CA THR A 115 -22.27 2.99 -10.17
C THR A 115 -23.58 2.44 -9.59
N THR A 116 -23.72 1.12 -9.48
CA THR A 116 -24.93 0.49 -8.91
C THR A 116 -24.95 0.51 -7.40
N ARG A 117 -23.75 0.52 -6.78
CA ARG A 117 -23.56 0.51 -5.32
C ARG A 117 -23.07 1.83 -4.75
N ASP A 118 -22.77 2.80 -5.62
CA ASP A 118 -22.14 4.08 -5.25
C ASP A 118 -20.89 3.86 -4.37
N ASP A 119 -20.07 2.86 -4.73
CA ASP A 119 -18.93 2.43 -3.94
C ASP A 119 -17.71 2.12 -4.81
N VAL A 120 -16.52 2.27 -4.24
CA VAL A 120 -15.26 1.92 -4.90
C VAL A 120 -14.83 0.52 -4.44
N VAL A 121 -14.88 -0.40 -5.39
CA VAL A 121 -14.58 -1.81 -5.21
C VAL A 121 -13.15 -2.07 -5.65
N CYS A 122 -12.34 -2.67 -4.79
CA CYS A 122 -10.95 -3.00 -5.08
C CYS A 122 -10.72 -4.50 -5.11
N SER A 123 -9.94 -4.97 -6.07
CA SER A 123 -9.50 -6.36 -6.18
C SER A 123 -8.39 -6.67 -5.16
N ALA A 124 -8.15 -7.96 -4.91
CA ALA A 124 -7.06 -8.38 -4.05
C ALA A 124 -5.70 -7.97 -4.66
N PRO A 125 -4.71 -7.59 -3.83
CA PRO A 125 -3.39 -7.18 -4.31
C PRO A 125 -2.71 -8.32 -5.07
N ARG A 126 -2.24 -8.05 -6.28
CA ARG A 126 -1.51 -9.00 -7.12
C ARG A 126 -0.05 -8.57 -7.22
N ALA A 127 0.87 -9.53 -7.14
CA ALA A 127 2.28 -9.28 -7.42
C ALA A 127 2.48 -9.02 -8.92
N THR A 128 3.31 -8.04 -9.25
CA THR A 128 3.63 -7.62 -10.62
C THR A 128 5.12 -7.75 -10.87
#